data_AF-A0A8K0VXY4-F1
#
_entry.id   AF-A0A8K0VXY4-F1
#
_cell.length_a   1.000
_cell.length_b   1.000
_cell.length_c   1.000
_cell.angle_alpha   90.00
_cell.angle_beta   90.00
_cell.angle_gamma   90.00
#
_symmetry.space_group_name_H-M   'P 1'
#
loop_
_entity.id
_entity.type
_entity.pdbx_description
1 polymer ?
#
loop_
_entity_poly.entity_id
_entity_poly.type
_entity_poly.pdbx_seq_one_letter_code
_entity_poly.pdbx_strand_id
1 'polypeptide(L)'
;MLPPDLRKPPPPPIRKGASQPEDPNEPSFLTTLPPEVRNAIYEFAFLREEPIVIVDAEEYERRPAWDCDDYEDEIISDEKWSDLQPYGEQVFEASFVNNSTSFLRTCRQSYHEACDIFYGKNMFNVSVALHRHNPGLRQLRTAIRWLLGIGSQIDLVTQINIDVRPVCPDQCDEKPWDFHVSSFVKFLWSRSHLARRIAFTESQNALDIRLNFHPYVDPSLTLTQPVSRSATSFNNFFESLILKDGLKLRSCSKFDRLIGRITIDQHLREGLVHFPSTDRPHSDQWFGTMSGDLTMPFAVTEDGRGLGWTGFWLSGSRLKDIRGPILSTIIGYLVSTQDGIVFDLDARKVRGLDLSMCGINKALRSKIMAAISKNNSVTLQLSTHLDSTNFNGFSALQQWELEPVRGIYPRDRANLPPLRFLPIICLHFDLIGEPRAMKTLRINITEFLRRTYKMLPSTWVQILMTCRHNGTENKDSRGCILAALRQNCFLLLSCLIIQHPEKQLKPCPDIWIDGEGYPVEATYPMGSYYGIRSFKFPYSNLYSGQVAALGMQYIGVIENRRDPQSTSNVHPNYALHESDTLMAMWKSLRDRD
;
A
#
# COMPACT_ATOMS: atom_id res chain seq x y z
N MET A 1 -19.10 4.55 -1.91
CA MET A 1 -19.74 3.25 -2.03
C MET A 1 -20.35 3.05 -0.69
N LEU A 2 -21.61 3.45 -0.57
CA LEU A 2 -22.38 3.22 0.63
C LEU A 2 -22.37 1.70 0.92
N PRO A 3 -22.40 1.30 2.20
CA PRO A 3 -22.68 -0.07 2.64
C PRO A 3 -23.72 -0.75 1.73
N PRO A 4 -23.56 -2.04 1.38
CA PRO A 4 -24.46 -2.73 0.44
C PRO A 4 -25.95 -2.58 0.79
N ASP A 5 -26.28 -2.54 2.08
CA ASP A 5 -27.64 -2.34 2.61
C ASP A 5 -28.21 -0.93 2.35
N LEU A 6 -27.36 0.04 2.04
CA LEU A 6 -27.74 1.42 1.70
C LEU A 6 -27.85 1.65 0.17
N ARG A 7 -27.73 0.60 -0.66
CA ARG A 7 -27.79 0.68 -2.13
C ARG A 7 -29.14 0.26 -2.71
N LYS A 8 -30.26 0.59 -2.07
CA LYS A 8 -31.56 0.44 -2.74
C LYS A 8 -31.56 1.34 -3.99
N PRO A 9 -31.92 0.82 -5.18
CA PRO A 9 -32.01 1.66 -6.37
C PRO A 9 -32.99 2.80 -6.08
N PRO A 10 -32.70 4.02 -6.58
CA PRO A 10 -33.65 5.11 -6.41
C PRO A 10 -35.01 4.68 -6.96
N PRO A 11 -36.11 5.06 -6.31
CA PRO A 11 -37.44 4.73 -6.80
C PRO A 11 -37.58 5.22 -8.25
N PRO A 12 -38.25 4.45 -9.13
CA PRO A 12 -38.36 4.81 -10.54
C PRO A 12 -39.01 6.19 -10.68
N PRO A 13 -38.55 7.02 -11.64
CA PRO A 13 -39.12 8.34 -11.85
C PRO A 13 -40.60 8.22 -12.22
N ILE A 14 -41.43 9.08 -11.62
CA ILE A 14 -42.85 9.18 -11.97
C ILE A 14 -42.95 9.55 -13.46
N ARG A 15 -43.79 8.83 -14.22
CA ARG A 15 -43.95 9.05 -15.67
C ARG A 15 -44.29 10.52 -15.94
N LYS A 16 -43.63 11.11 -16.95
CA LYS A 16 -43.90 12.49 -17.37
C LYS A 16 -45.21 12.51 -18.18
N GLY A 17 -46.27 13.06 -17.58
CA GLY A 17 -47.55 13.31 -18.24
C GLY A 17 -48.37 14.33 -17.43
N ALA A 18 -49.33 15.00 -18.08
CA ALA A 18 -50.35 15.75 -17.37
C ALA A 18 -51.20 14.76 -16.57
N SER A 19 -51.45 15.05 -15.29
CA SER A 19 -52.35 14.22 -14.49
C SER A 19 -53.77 14.46 -14.98
N GLN A 20 -54.46 13.39 -15.34
CA GLN A 20 -55.86 13.43 -15.76
C GLN A 20 -56.71 12.76 -14.67
N PRO A 21 -57.95 13.24 -14.45
CA PRO A 21 -58.89 12.53 -13.60
C PRO A 21 -59.17 11.12 -14.15
N GLU A 22 -59.50 10.19 -13.25
CA GLU A 22 -59.91 8.83 -13.65
C GLU A 22 -61.25 8.87 -14.42
N ASP A 23 -62.21 9.68 -13.95
CA ASP A 23 -63.41 10.04 -14.70
C ASP A 23 -63.34 11.52 -15.14
N PRO A 24 -63.30 11.83 -16.44
CA PRO A 24 -63.27 13.21 -16.95
C PRO A 24 -64.54 14.02 -16.67
N ASN A 25 -65.66 13.38 -16.27
CA ASN A 25 -66.93 14.05 -16.00
C ASN A 25 -67.13 14.38 -14.51
N GLU A 26 -66.29 13.85 -13.63
CA GLU A 26 -66.38 14.12 -12.20
C GLU A 26 -65.41 15.25 -11.76
N PRO A 27 -65.77 16.03 -10.72
CA PRO A 27 -64.85 16.96 -10.10
C PRO A 27 -63.59 16.24 -9.63
N SER A 28 -62.42 16.77 -9.99
CA SER A 28 -61.14 16.21 -9.57
C SER A 28 -60.39 17.19 -8.70
N PHE A 29 -59.70 16.65 -7.70
CA PHE A 29 -58.88 17.43 -6.78
C PHE A 29 -57.91 18.35 -7.52
N LEU A 30 -57.32 17.92 -8.64
CA LEU A 30 -56.30 18.67 -9.38
C LEU A 30 -56.87 19.69 -10.36
N THR A 31 -57.99 19.37 -11.03
CA THR A 31 -58.54 20.21 -12.10
C THR A 31 -59.64 21.14 -11.60
N THR A 32 -60.36 20.77 -10.54
CA THR A 32 -61.48 21.54 -10.00
C THR A 32 -61.03 22.53 -8.93
N LEU A 33 -60.13 22.13 -8.02
CA LEU A 33 -59.65 23.04 -6.98
C LEU A 33 -58.50 23.89 -7.51
N PRO A 34 -58.47 25.21 -7.26
CA PRO A 34 -57.33 26.04 -7.62
C PRO A 34 -56.09 25.69 -6.76
N PRO A 35 -54.86 25.93 -7.24
CA PRO A 35 -53.63 25.58 -6.53
C PRO A 35 -53.57 26.10 -5.09
N GLU A 36 -54.12 27.27 -4.81
CA GLU A 36 -54.15 27.89 -3.49
C GLU A 36 -54.94 27.04 -2.49
N VAL A 37 -56.11 26.52 -2.91
CA VAL A 37 -56.95 25.68 -2.06
C VAL A 37 -56.29 24.30 -1.86
N ARG A 38 -55.67 23.73 -2.90
CA ARG A 38 -54.93 22.47 -2.76
C ARG A 38 -53.75 22.61 -1.80
N ASN A 39 -53.00 23.70 -1.89
CA ASN A 39 -51.90 24.00 -0.98
C ASN A 39 -52.39 24.18 0.45
N ALA A 40 -53.52 24.86 0.68
CA ALA A 40 -54.11 24.95 2.02
C ALA A 40 -54.51 23.58 2.58
N ILE A 41 -55.03 22.68 1.73
CA ILE A 41 -55.34 21.30 2.12
C ILE A 41 -54.07 20.53 2.46
N TYR A 42 -53.02 20.65 1.65
CA TYR A 42 -51.72 20.03 1.93
C TYR A 42 -51.08 20.58 3.20
N GLU A 43 -51.15 21.89 3.45
CA GLU A 43 -50.68 22.49 4.70
C GLU A 43 -51.44 21.91 5.88
N PHE A 44 -52.78 21.86 5.82
CA PHE A 44 -53.57 21.23 6.87
C PHE A 44 -53.20 19.75 7.10
N ALA A 45 -52.96 18.99 6.04
CA ALA A 45 -52.65 17.56 6.12
C ALA A 45 -51.23 17.28 6.64
N PHE A 46 -50.25 18.06 6.18
CA PHE A 46 -48.82 17.74 6.25
C PHE A 46 -48.00 18.69 7.09
N LEU A 47 -48.44 19.92 7.32
CA LEU A 47 -47.73 20.85 8.18
C LEU A 47 -47.97 20.46 9.63
N ARG A 48 -46.89 20.45 10.40
CA ARG A 48 -46.88 20.18 11.84
C ARG A 48 -46.18 21.34 12.53
N GLU A 49 -46.76 21.76 13.65
CA GLU A 49 -46.12 22.73 14.54
C GLU A 49 -44.95 22.08 15.29
N GLU A 50 -45.07 20.78 15.60
CA GLU A 50 -44.05 19.98 16.25
C GLU A 50 -43.13 19.26 15.25
N PRO A 51 -41.85 19.00 15.61
CA PRO A 51 -40.94 18.25 14.76
C PRO A 51 -41.44 16.84 14.47
N ILE A 52 -41.41 16.42 13.21
CA ILE A 52 -41.75 15.06 12.80
C ILE A 52 -40.60 14.12 13.19
N VAL A 53 -40.90 13.14 14.04
CA VAL A 53 -39.89 12.22 14.56
C VAL A 53 -39.61 11.08 13.57
N ILE A 54 -38.33 10.89 13.25
CA ILE A 54 -37.84 9.83 12.37
C ILE A 54 -37.12 8.78 13.20
N VAL A 55 -37.66 7.57 13.24
CA VAL A 55 -37.06 6.37 13.88
C VAL A 55 -36.89 5.26 12.85
N ASP A 56 -35.95 4.33 13.09
CA ASP A 56 -35.78 3.15 12.23
C ASP A 56 -36.91 2.16 12.52
N ALA A 57 -37.77 1.91 11.53
CA ALA A 57 -38.94 1.04 11.68
C ALA A 57 -38.54 -0.40 12.08
N GLU A 58 -37.44 -0.93 11.52
CA GLU A 58 -36.96 -2.27 11.88
C GLU A 58 -36.48 -2.35 13.33
N GLU A 59 -36.01 -1.24 13.92
CA GLU A 59 -35.63 -1.21 15.33
C GLU A 59 -36.82 -0.96 16.25
N TYR A 60 -37.79 -0.17 15.79
CA TYR A 60 -38.99 0.13 16.55
C TYR A 60 -39.88 -1.10 16.74
N GLU A 61 -40.02 -1.94 15.71
CA GLU A 61 -40.78 -3.19 15.76
C GLU A 61 -40.11 -4.30 16.59
N ARG A 62 -38.83 -4.16 16.94
CA ARG A 62 -38.14 -5.14 17.79
C ARG A 62 -38.62 -5.04 19.24
N ARG A 63 -38.63 -6.19 19.91
CA ARG A 63 -38.86 -6.28 21.36
C ARG A 63 -37.93 -5.33 22.13
N PRO A 64 -38.38 -4.75 23.25
CA PRO A 64 -37.51 -3.98 24.14
C PRO A 64 -36.22 -4.70 24.51
N ALA A 65 -35.15 -3.94 24.73
CA ALA A 65 -33.87 -4.54 25.13
C ALA A 65 -33.95 -5.26 26.49
N TRP A 66 -34.88 -4.88 27.36
CA TRP A 66 -35.15 -5.56 28.63
C TRP A 66 -35.95 -6.87 28.49
N ASP A 67 -36.42 -7.19 27.29
CA ASP A 67 -37.25 -8.37 26.96
C ASP A 67 -36.43 -9.43 26.19
N CYS A 68 -35.10 -9.46 26.42
CA CYS A 68 -34.21 -10.44 25.81
C CYS A 68 -34.16 -11.70 26.70
N ASP A 69 -34.78 -12.76 26.21
CA ASP A 69 -35.09 -14.08 26.80
C ASP A 69 -33.93 -14.92 27.39
N ASP A 70 -32.76 -14.37 27.70
CA ASP A 70 -31.72 -15.12 28.45
C ASP A 70 -32.09 -15.30 29.95
N TYR A 71 -33.27 -14.85 30.37
CA TYR A 71 -33.89 -15.10 31.67
C TYR A 71 -35.16 -15.96 31.57
N GLU A 72 -35.21 -16.91 30.63
CA GLU A 72 -36.36 -17.82 30.45
C GLU A 72 -36.71 -18.70 31.68
N ASP A 73 -35.95 -18.69 32.78
CA ASP A 73 -36.17 -19.61 33.90
C ASP A 73 -36.96 -19.06 35.11
N GLU A 74 -37.31 -17.77 35.18
CA GLU A 74 -38.15 -17.26 36.30
C GLU A 74 -39.32 -16.40 35.81
N ILE A 75 -40.35 -17.10 35.33
CA ILE A 75 -41.80 -16.87 35.54
C ILE A 75 -42.12 -15.47 36.13
N ILE A 76 -42.09 -14.44 35.30
CA ILE A 76 -42.89 -13.23 35.54
C ILE A 76 -44.17 -13.44 34.73
N SER A 77 -45.23 -13.83 35.45
CA SER A 77 -46.58 -14.05 34.92
C SER A 77 -47.02 -12.93 33.97
N ASP A 78 -47.53 -13.32 32.80
CA ASP A 78 -48.08 -12.49 31.71
C ASP A 78 -49.01 -11.33 32.15
N GLU A 79 -49.56 -11.35 33.36
CA GLU A 79 -50.55 -10.37 33.84
C GLU A 79 -49.99 -8.96 34.16
N LYS A 80 -48.66 -8.75 34.17
CA LYS A 80 -48.09 -7.41 34.49
C LYS A 80 -47.65 -6.58 33.29
N TRP A 81 -47.68 -7.14 32.08
CA TRP A 81 -47.28 -6.44 30.86
C TRP A 81 -48.41 -5.62 30.24
N SER A 82 -49.67 -5.90 30.57
CA SER A 82 -50.83 -5.15 30.11
C SER A 82 -50.94 -3.72 30.66
N ASP A 83 -50.23 -3.41 31.75
CA ASP A 83 -50.24 -2.08 32.39
C ASP A 83 -49.12 -1.16 31.89
N LEU A 84 -48.13 -1.69 31.17
CA LEU A 84 -47.24 -0.87 30.35
C LEU A 84 -48.01 -0.51 29.08
N GLN A 85 -48.97 0.41 29.21
CA GLN A 85 -49.55 1.08 28.05
C GLN A 85 -48.40 1.45 27.10
N PRO A 86 -48.50 1.14 25.80
CA PRO A 86 -47.49 1.54 24.82
C PRO A 86 -47.25 3.03 25.02
N TYR A 87 -46.05 3.36 25.49
CA TYR A 87 -45.70 4.68 25.99
C TYR A 87 -46.20 5.77 25.04
N GLY A 88 -47.23 6.50 25.48
CA GLY A 88 -47.57 7.84 25.01
C GLY A 88 -48.14 7.96 23.59
N GLU A 89 -49.22 8.72 23.51
CA GLU A 89 -49.87 9.24 22.29
C GLU A 89 -48.92 9.55 21.11
N GLN A 90 -49.24 8.95 19.96
CA GLN A 90 -48.96 9.43 18.60
C GLN A 90 -47.57 10.05 18.35
N VAL A 91 -46.48 9.30 18.60
CA VAL A 91 -45.24 9.60 17.84
C VAL A 91 -45.56 9.33 16.37
N PHE A 92 -45.65 10.39 15.57
CA PHE A 92 -45.95 10.29 14.15
C PHE A 92 -44.79 9.57 13.45
N GLU A 93 -44.89 8.25 13.32
CA GLU A 93 -43.81 7.42 12.82
C GLU A 93 -43.46 7.78 11.36
N ALA A 94 -42.17 7.79 11.05
CA ALA A 94 -41.68 7.93 9.67
C ALA A 94 -42.19 6.82 8.73
N SER A 95 -42.58 5.65 9.25
CA SER A 95 -43.26 4.59 8.50
C SER A 95 -44.57 5.11 7.88
N PHE A 96 -45.33 5.90 8.64
CA PHE A 96 -46.57 6.54 8.22
C PHE A 96 -46.31 7.61 7.15
N VAL A 97 -45.19 8.33 7.25
CA VAL A 97 -44.74 9.31 6.25
C VAL A 97 -44.37 8.65 4.92
N ASN A 98 -43.63 7.54 4.96
CA ASN A 98 -43.28 6.80 3.74
C ASN A 98 -44.53 6.23 3.05
N ASN A 99 -45.52 5.75 3.81
CA ASN A 99 -46.78 5.27 3.26
C ASN A 99 -47.62 6.42 2.68
N SER A 100 -47.71 7.55 3.39
CA SER A 100 -48.45 8.74 2.94
C SER A 100 -47.83 9.37 1.69
N THR A 101 -46.51 9.48 1.63
CA THR A 101 -45.80 10.01 0.45
C THR A 101 -45.82 9.02 -0.73
N SER A 102 -45.85 7.72 -0.47
CA SER A 102 -46.02 6.70 -1.52
C SER A 102 -47.40 6.77 -2.17
N PHE A 103 -48.46 7.07 -1.41
CA PHE A 103 -49.78 7.35 -1.98
C PHE A 103 -49.75 8.57 -2.91
N LEU A 104 -49.06 9.65 -2.50
CA LEU A 104 -48.94 10.86 -3.32
C LEU A 104 -48.19 10.61 -4.64
N ARG A 105 -47.32 9.60 -4.72
CA ARG A 105 -46.61 9.24 -5.97
C ARG A 105 -47.54 8.80 -7.10
N THR A 106 -48.79 8.46 -6.81
CA THR A 106 -49.81 8.14 -7.83
C THR A 106 -50.09 9.31 -8.76
N CYS A 107 -49.98 10.55 -8.26
CA CYS A 107 -50.11 11.76 -9.05
C CYS A 107 -48.85 12.63 -8.96
N ARG A 108 -48.20 12.87 -10.10
CA ARG A 108 -46.99 13.72 -10.16
C ARG A 108 -47.22 15.13 -9.61
N GLN A 109 -48.34 15.76 -9.97
CA GLN A 109 -48.61 17.13 -9.56
C GLN A 109 -48.86 17.22 -8.05
N SER A 110 -49.76 16.37 -7.51
CA SER A 110 -50.00 16.29 -6.07
C SER A 110 -48.73 15.96 -5.29
N TYR A 111 -47.92 15.03 -5.81
CA TYR A 111 -46.64 14.68 -5.22
C TYR A 111 -45.71 15.88 -5.07
N HIS A 112 -45.51 16.67 -6.14
CA HIS A 112 -44.61 17.82 -6.09
C HIS A 112 -45.15 18.95 -5.21
N GLU A 113 -46.43 19.29 -5.30
CA GLU A 113 -47.07 20.31 -4.46
C GLU A 113 -46.99 19.93 -2.98
N ALA A 114 -47.34 18.68 -2.64
CA ALA A 114 -47.30 18.21 -1.26
C ALA A 114 -45.88 18.02 -0.72
N CYS A 115 -44.92 17.57 -1.53
CA CYS A 115 -43.52 17.42 -1.10
C CYS A 115 -42.88 18.76 -0.73
N ASP A 116 -43.22 19.84 -1.45
CA ASP A 116 -42.73 21.18 -1.15
C ASP A 116 -43.19 21.64 0.23
N ILE A 117 -44.47 21.43 0.55
CA ILE A 117 -45.00 21.73 1.88
C ILE A 117 -44.42 20.78 2.93
N PHE A 118 -44.44 19.47 2.67
CA PHE A 118 -44.03 18.47 3.65
C PHE A 118 -42.55 18.57 4.01
N TYR A 119 -41.65 18.57 3.02
CA TYR A 119 -40.20 18.64 3.28
C TYR A 119 -39.70 20.07 3.48
N GLY A 120 -40.32 21.06 2.83
CA GLY A 120 -39.89 22.45 2.88
C GLY A 120 -40.31 23.20 4.13
N LYS A 121 -41.48 22.89 4.70
CA LYS A 121 -42.06 23.64 5.82
C LYS A 121 -42.01 22.92 7.17
N ASN A 122 -41.72 21.63 7.21
CA ASN A 122 -41.59 20.90 8.47
C ASN A 122 -40.14 20.80 8.97
N MET A 123 -40.02 20.63 10.28
CA MET A 123 -38.79 20.25 10.96
C MET A 123 -38.80 18.73 11.19
N PHE A 124 -37.68 18.06 10.94
CA PHE A 124 -37.56 16.61 11.15
C PHE A 124 -36.58 16.32 12.30
N ASN A 125 -36.95 15.43 13.22
CA ASN A 125 -36.09 15.03 14.33
C ASN A 125 -35.75 13.54 14.25
N VAL A 126 -34.51 13.21 13.90
CA VAL A 126 -34.03 11.82 13.82
C VAL A 126 -33.60 11.34 15.20
N SER A 127 -34.27 10.31 15.69
CA SER A 127 -34.03 9.71 17.01
C SER A 127 -33.96 8.18 16.90
N VAL A 128 -33.98 7.48 18.03
CA VAL A 128 -34.02 6.01 18.11
C VAL A 128 -35.27 5.55 18.87
N ALA A 129 -35.60 4.28 18.71
CA ALA A 129 -36.60 3.61 19.54
C ALA A 129 -36.15 3.65 21.01
N LEU A 130 -36.94 4.29 21.87
CA LEU A 130 -36.55 4.56 23.26
C LEU A 130 -36.45 3.31 24.13
N HIS A 131 -36.94 2.16 23.65
CA HIS A 131 -36.87 0.84 24.29
C HIS A 131 -35.63 0.03 23.91
N ARG A 132 -34.65 0.61 23.21
CA ARG A 132 -33.47 -0.09 22.68
C ARG A 132 -32.15 0.59 23.07
N HIS A 133 -31.10 -0.21 23.25
CA HIS A 133 -29.74 0.33 23.38
C HIS A 133 -29.27 1.02 22.10
N ASN A 134 -28.56 2.13 22.29
CA ASN A 134 -27.97 2.93 21.23
C ASN A 134 -26.51 3.33 21.56
N PRO A 135 -25.57 2.38 21.57
CA PRO A 135 -24.18 2.66 21.94
C PRO A 135 -23.36 3.28 20.79
N GLY A 136 -23.91 3.34 19.57
CA GLY A 136 -23.18 3.73 18.35
C GLY A 136 -23.69 4.97 17.64
N LEU A 137 -24.56 5.77 18.26
CA LEU A 137 -25.23 6.92 17.63
C LEU A 137 -25.93 6.49 16.30
N ARG A 138 -26.79 5.47 16.39
CA ARG A 138 -27.45 4.85 15.23
C ARG A 138 -28.30 5.82 14.41
N GLN A 139 -28.74 6.93 15.02
CA GLN A 139 -29.44 8.03 14.38
C GLN A 139 -28.73 8.51 13.10
N LEU A 140 -27.38 8.47 13.05
CA LEU A 140 -26.65 8.84 11.83
C LEU A 140 -26.98 7.92 10.66
N ARG A 141 -27.09 6.60 10.90
CA ARG A 141 -27.47 5.63 9.88
C ARG A 141 -28.93 5.81 9.48
N THR A 142 -29.82 6.02 10.45
CA THR A 142 -31.24 6.29 10.23
C THR A 142 -31.43 7.54 9.37
N ALA A 143 -30.72 8.62 9.69
CA ALA A 143 -30.73 9.86 8.93
C ALA A 143 -30.29 9.63 7.46
N ILE A 144 -29.21 8.89 7.22
CA ILE A 144 -28.76 8.57 5.85
C ILE A 144 -29.82 7.77 5.10
N ARG A 145 -30.39 6.73 5.73
CA ARG A 145 -31.42 5.88 5.11
C ARG A 145 -32.64 6.69 4.72
N TRP A 146 -33.15 7.49 5.65
CA TRP A 146 -34.30 8.36 5.42
C TRP A 146 -34.02 9.37 4.31
N LEU A 147 -32.90 10.11 4.39
CA LEU A 147 -32.51 11.09 3.38
C LEU A 147 -32.35 10.49 1.98
N LEU A 148 -31.75 9.29 1.88
CA LEU A 148 -31.68 8.57 0.61
C LEU A 148 -33.07 8.15 0.09
N GLY A 149 -34.00 7.80 1.00
CA GLY A 149 -35.39 7.45 0.69
C GLY A 149 -36.20 8.61 0.12
N ILE A 150 -35.93 9.85 0.54
CA ILE A 150 -36.54 11.08 -0.02
C ILE A 150 -36.23 11.22 -1.53
N GLY A 151 -35.05 10.75 -1.95
CA GLY A 151 -34.64 10.74 -3.35
C GLY A 151 -34.43 12.15 -3.91
N SER A 152 -35.10 12.47 -5.01
CA SER A 152 -34.91 13.76 -5.71
C SER A 152 -35.43 14.98 -4.95
N GLN A 153 -36.22 14.78 -3.89
CA GLN A 153 -36.82 15.87 -3.10
C GLN A 153 -35.94 16.27 -1.91
N ILE A 154 -34.75 15.68 -1.76
CA ILE A 154 -33.87 15.91 -0.62
C ILE A 154 -33.48 17.39 -0.46
N ASP A 155 -33.42 18.13 -1.57
CA ASP A 155 -33.08 19.55 -1.58
C ASP A 155 -34.19 20.45 -1.04
N LEU A 156 -35.41 19.93 -0.89
CA LEU A 156 -36.52 20.63 -0.25
C LEU A 156 -36.40 20.62 1.28
N VAL A 157 -35.73 19.61 1.85
CA VAL A 157 -35.62 19.48 3.32
C VAL A 157 -34.91 20.70 3.90
N THR A 158 -35.59 21.50 4.73
CA THR A 158 -35.04 22.75 5.26
C THR A 158 -34.28 22.58 6.57
N GLN A 159 -34.78 21.73 7.48
CA GLN A 159 -34.17 21.51 8.79
C GLN A 159 -34.29 20.07 9.27
N ILE A 160 -33.18 19.53 9.76
CA ILE A 160 -33.06 18.19 10.32
C ILE A 160 -32.32 18.30 11.64
N ASN A 161 -32.95 17.82 12.69
CA ASN A 161 -32.36 17.68 14.01
C ASN A 161 -31.97 16.21 14.23
N ILE A 162 -30.80 15.95 14.78
CA ILE A 162 -30.36 14.62 15.19
C ILE A 162 -30.27 14.63 16.71
N ASP A 163 -31.15 13.87 17.33
CA ASP A 163 -31.25 13.81 18.78
C ASP A 163 -30.11 12.98 19.36
N VAL A 164 -29.23 13.61 20.15
CA VAL A 164 -28.08 12.94 20.79
C VAL A 164 -28.37 12.44 22.20
N ARG A 165 -29.53 12.80 22.76
CA ARG A 165 -29.88 12.41 24.13
C ARG A 165 -30.06 10.90 24.31
N PRO A 166 -30.69 10.15 23.38
CA PRO A 166 -30.89 8.72 23.56
C PRO A 166 -29.67 7.90 23.12
N VAL A 167 -28.45 8.35 23.40
CA VAL A 167 -27.21 7.59 23.20
C VAL A 167 -26.83 6.94 24.52
N CYS A 168 -26.50 5.65 24.52
CA CYS A 168 -26.20 4.92 25.76
C CYS A 168 -25.07 5.59 26.55
N PRO A 169 -25.14 5.60 27.89
CA PRO A 169 -24.09 6.15 28.75
C PRO A 169 -22.82 5.30 28.68
N ASP A 170 -21.77 5.81 29.31
CA ASP A 170 -20.40 5.25 29.32
C ASP A 170 -20.28 3.84 29.92
N GLN A 171 -21.35 3.35 30.57
CA GLN A 171 -21.41 2.08 31.29
C GLN A 171 -22.26 0.99 30.60
N CYS A 172 -22.86 1.25 29.43
CA CYS A 172 -23.63 0.24 28.70
C CYS A 172 -22.74 -0.92 28.18
N ASP A 173 -23.11 -2.18 28.41
CA ASP A 173 -22.30 -3.35 28.07
C ASP A 173 -22.18 -3.62 26.55
N GLU A 174 -23.12 -3.12 25.74
CA GLU A 174 -23.12 -3.30 24.27
C GLU A 174 -22.11 -2.40 23.51
N LYS A 175 -21.10 -1.85 24.19
CA LYS A 175 -20.25 -0.78 23.65
C LYS A 175 -19.25 -1.21 22.57
N PRO A 176 -19.33 -0.63 21.37
CA PRO A 176 -18.13 -0.15 20.71
C PRO A 176 -17.62 1.09 21.46
N TRP A 177 -16.31 1.17 21.65
CA TRP A 177 -15.63 2.31 22.32
C TRP A 177 -15.79 3.65 21.57
N ASP A 178 -16.20 3.62 20.29
CA ASP A 178 -16.25 4.78 19.43
C ASP A 178 -17.52 4.85 18.54
N PHE A 179 -17.99 6.08 18.25
CA PHE A 179 -19.02 6.33 17.24
C PHE A 179 -18.44 6.23 15.83
N HIS A 180 -19.13 5.50 14.96
CA HIS A 180 -18.72 5.37 13.56
C HIS A 180 -19.41 6.40 12.67
N VAL A 181 -18.69 7.45 12.28
CA VAL A 181 -19.28 8.61 11.56
C VAL A 181 -18.97 8.64 10.07
N SER A 182 -18.15 7.72 9.56
CA SER A 182 -17.61 7.78 8.19
C SER A 182 -18.68 7.85 7.09
N SER A 183 -19.71 7.01 7.16
CA SER A 183 -20.79 6.96 6.18
C SER A 183 -21.55 8.28 6.13
N PHE A 184 -21.80 8.88 7.29
CA PHE A 184 -22.51 10.15 7.42
C PHE A 184 -21.68 11.32 6.88
N VAL A 185 -20.41 11.39 7.29
CA VAL A 185 -19.46 12.40 6.82
C VAL A 185 -19.30 12.34 5.29
N LYS A 186 -19.10 11.14 4.73
CA LYS A 186 -19.01 10.95 3.27
C LYS A 186 -20.29 11.35 2.55
N PHE A 187 -21.45 10.99 3.10
CA PHE A 187 -22.75 11.39 2.56
C PHE A 187 -22.86 12.91 2.49
N LEU A 188 -22.49 13.62 3.56
CA LEU A 188 -22.56 15.09 3.61
C LEU A 188 -21.47 15.79 2.79
N TRP A 189 -20.28 15.23 2.66
CA TRP A 189 -19.29 15.75 1.70
C TRP A 189 -19.78 15.69 0.25
N SER A 190 -20.57 14.68 -0.11
CA SER A 190 -21.20 14.61 -1.43
C SER A 190 -22.37 15.59 -1.61
N ARG A 191 -22.89 16.19 -0.53
CA ARG A 191 -24.07 17.08 -0.49
C ARG A 191 -23.88 18.20 0.52
N SER A 192 -22.84 19.00 0.33
CA SER A 192 -22.38 19.98 1.33
C SER A 192 -23.43 21.03 1.74
N HIS A 193 -24.44 21.30 0.92
CA HIS A 193 -25.55 22.19 1.25
C HIS A 193 -26.46 21.62 2.34
N LEU A 194 -26.63 20.30 2.40
CA LEU A 194 -27.42 19.63 3.45
C LEU A 194 -26.73 19.70 4.81
N ALA A 195 -25.40 19.75 4.84
CA ALA A 195 -24.65 19.81 6.09
C ALA A 195 -24.98 21.07 6.92
N ARG A 196 -25.46 22.16 6.30
CA ARG A 196 -25.91 23.38 6.99
C ARG A 196 -27.34 23.30 7.53
N ARG A 197 -28.09 22.27 7.12
CA ARG A 197 -29.49 22.05 7.49
C ARG A 197 -29.63 20.99 8.59
N ILE A 198 -28.53 20.33 8.93
CA ILE A 198 -28.48 19.33 9.99
C ILE A 198 -27.91 19.99 11.23
N ALA A 199 -28.65 19.89 12.33
CA ALA A 199 -28.22 20.25 13.66
C ALA A 199 -28.33 19.02 14.57
N PHE A 200 -27.42 18.91 15.53
CA PHE A 200 -27.58 18.02 16.67
C PHE A 200 -28.37 18.75 17.75
N THR A 201 -29.29 18.06 18.39
CA THR A 201 -30.16 18.62 19.43
C THR A 201 -30.29 17.66 20.61
N GLU A 202 -30.71 18.19 21.74
CA GLU A 202 -31.08 17.39 22.92
C GLU A 202 -32.60 17.49 23.07
N SER A 203 -33.31 16.44 22.66
CA SER A 203 -34.75 16.40 22.87
C SER A 203 -35.07 16.15 24.36
N GLN A 204 -36.36 16.15 24.73
CA GLN A 204 -36.78 15.67 26.05
C GLN A 204 -36.79 14.14 26.16
N ASN A 205 -36.62 13.44 25.05
CA ASN A 205 -36.74 11.99 24.93
C ASN A 205 -35.41 11.30 25.31
N ALA A 206 -35.14 11.22 26.61
CA ALA A 206 -34.06 10.38 27.12
C ALA A 206 -34.44 8.89 27.01
N LEU A 207 -33.45 8.03 26.82
CA LEU A 207 -33.62 6.60 27.11
C LEU A 207 -34.06 6.44 28.56
N ASP A 208 -34.98 5.52 28.82
CA ASP A 208 -35.34 5.13 30.18
C ASP A 208 -34.06 4.73 30.92
N ILE A 209 -33.88 5.26 32.12
CA ILE A 209 -32.68 4.99 32.91
C ILE A 209 -32.51 3.48 33.16
N ARG A 210 -33.61 2.72 33.22
CA ARG A 210 -33.64 1.27 33.38
C ARG A 210 -32.97 0.53 32.23
N LEU A 211 -33.00 1.07 31.01
CA LEU A 211 -32.26 0.53 29.87
C LEU A 211 -30.75 0.71 30.00
N ASN A 212 -30.30 1.59 30.89
CA ASN A 212 -28.88 1.87 31.06
C ASN A 212 -28.25 1.01 32.16
N PHE A 213 -29.04 0.28 32.93
CA PHE A 213 -28.58 -0.56 34.02
C PHE A 213 -28.80 -2.03 33.68
N HIS A 214 -27.70 -2.75 33.48
CA HIS A 214 -27.74 -4.20 33.63
C HIS A 214 -28.04 -4.50 35.11
N PRO A 215 -28.90 -5.47 35.45
CA PRO A 215 -29.21 -5.83 36.85
C PRO A 215 -28.01 -6.16 37.75
N TYR A 216 -26.81 -6.32 37.19
CA TYR A 216 -25.58 -6.62 37.90
C TYR A 216 -24.75 -5.40 38.32
N VAL A 217 -25.09 -4.19 37.87
CA VAL A 217 -24.39 -2.97 38.30
C VAL A 217 -25.07 -2.44 39.56
N ASP A 218 -24.34 -2.51 40.69
CA ASP A 218 -24.80 -2.04 42.00
C ASP A 218 -25.37 -0.61 41.89
N PRO A 219 -26.68 -0.39 42.18
CA PRO A 219 -27.31 0.93 42.14
C PRO A 219 -26.62 1.97 43.03
N SER A 220 -25.80 1.53 43.99
CA SER A 220 -25.02 2.38 44.89
C SER A 220 -23.68 2.85 44.31
N LEU A 221 -23.19 2.26 43.20
CA LEU A 221 -22.09 2.82 42.44
C LEU A 221 -22.59 4.11 41.80
N THR A 222 -22.31 5.20 42.49
CA THR A 222 -22.72 6.58 42.23
C THR A 222 -22.96 6.83 40.75
N LEU A 223 -24.16 7.34 40.45
CA LEU A 223 -24.52 8.11 39.26
C LEU A 223 -23.44 9.18 39.00
N THR A 224 -22.29 8.78 38.45
CA THR A 224 -21.40 9.70 37.78
C THR A 224 -22.29 10.34 36.74
N GLN A 225 -22.53 11.63 36.89
CA GLN A 225 -23.45 12.38 36.04
C GLN A 225 -23.21 11.94 34.60
N PRO A 226 -24.27 11.58 33.85
CA PRO A 226 -24.11 11.21 32.46
C PRO A 226 -23.26 12.28 31.82
N VAL A 227 -22.11 11.88 31.27
CA VAL A 227 -21.18 12.80 30.63
C VAL A 227 -22.03 13.72 29.77
N SER A 228 -22.01 15.02 30.09
CA SER A 228 -22.84 16.01 29.41
C SER A 228 -22.40 16.05 27.95
N ARG A 229 -23.04 15.23 27.13
CA ARG A 229 -22.85 15.17 25.69
C ARG A 229 -23.66 16.33 25.12
N SER A 230 -23.02 17.49 25.05
CA SER A 230 -23.70 18.65 24.52
C SER A 230 -23.94 18.49 23.02
N ALA A 231 -25.18 18.67 22.59
CA ALA A 231 -25.54 18.88 21.20
C ALA A 231 -24.64 19.96 20.54
N THR A 232 -24.21 20.97 21.31
CA THR A 232 -23.27 22.00 20.85
C THR A 232 -21.90 21.41 20.46
N SER A 233 -21.36 20.47 21.23
CA SER A 233 -20.07 19.82 20.91
C SER A 233 -20.17 18.98 19.64
N PHE A 234 -21.27 18.26 19.45
CA PHE A 234 -21.53 17.54 18.19
C PHE A 234 -21.64 18.49 16.99
N ASN A 235 -22.42 19.57 17.12
CA ASN A 235 -22.54 20.58 16.08
C ASN A 235 -21.18 21.18 15.69
N ASN A 236 -20.38 21.58 16.68
CA ASN A 236 -19.06 22.15 16.43
C ASN A 236 -18.11 21.12 15.79
N PHE A 237 -18.09 19.88 16.28
CA PHE A 237 -17.30 18.80 15.72
C PHE A 237 -17.64 18.55 14.25
N PHE A 238 -18.93 18.39 13.92
CA PHE A 238 -19.36 18.10 12.57
C PHE A 238 -19.19 19.31 11.64
N GLU A 239 -19.39 20.54 12.11
CA GLU A 239 -19.05 21.73 11.35
C GLU A 239 -17.55 21.75 10.99
N SER A 240 -16.68 21.44 11.96
CA SER A 240 -15.23 21.44 11.75
C SER A 240 -14.75 20.31 10.85
N LEU A 241 -15.33 19.11 10.96
CA LEU A 241 -14.98 17.97 10.12
C LEU A 241 -15.56 18.10 8.71
N ILE A 242 -16.83 18.48 8.59
CA ILE A 242 -17.55 18.45 7.32
C ILE A 242 -17.41 19.75 6.57
N LEU A 243 -17.77 20.89 7.18
CA LEU A 243 -17.86 22.17 6.48
C LEU A 243 -16.48 22.83 6.33
N LYS A 244 -15.69 22.87 7.42
CA LYS A 244 -14.34 23.46 7.44
C LYS A 244 -13.25 22.53 6.92
N ASP A 245 -13.53 21.23 6.84
CA ASP A 245 -12.57 20.19 6.44
C ASP A 245 -11.26 20.28 7.25
N GLY A 246 -11.37 20.40 8.59
CA GLY A 246 -10.24 20.67 9.48
C GLY A 246 -9.10 19.65 9.38
N LEU A 247 -9.42 18.41 9.02
CA LEU A 247 -8.44 17.33 8.79
C LEU A 247 -8.00 17.18 7.32
N LYS A 248 -8.54 17.99 6.40
CA LYS A 248 -8.28 17.96 4.94
C LYS A 248 -8.64 16.63 4.26
N LEU A 249 -9.62 15.92 4.81
CA LEU A 249 -10.02 14.58 4.38
C LEU A 249 -11.00 14.62 3.21
N ARG A 250 -11.67 15.74 2.95
CA ARG A 250 -12.62 15.87 1.84
C ARG A 250 -11.98 15.54 0.49
N SER A 251 -10.71 15.87 0.30
CA SER A 251 -9.97 15.52 -0.93
C SER A 251 -9.94 14.00 -1.19
N CYS A 252 -9.91 13.21 -0.12
CA CYS A 252 -9.89 11.74 -0.17
C CYS A 252 -11.30 11.15 -0.36
N SER A 253 -12.37 11.94 -0.17
CA SER A 253 -13.76 11.45 -0.26
C SER A 253 -14.15 10.96 -1.65
N LYS A 254 -13.43 11.40 -2.69
CA LYS A 254 -13.61 10.94 -4.08
C LYS A 254 -13.25 9.47 -4.26
N PHE A 255 -12.44 8.92 -3.37
CA PHE A 255 -11.95 7.56 -3.42
C PHE A 255 -12.47 6.79 -2.23
N ASP A 256 -13.56 6.05 -2.44
CA ASP A 256 -14.24 5.31 -1.38
C ASP A 256 -13.35 4.37 -0.57
N ARG A 257 -12.29 3.87 -1.21
CA ARG A 257 -11.31 2.94 -0.65
C ARG A 257 -10.25 3.61 0.21
N LEU A 258 -10.02 4.93 0.08
CA LEU A 258 -8.95 5.59 0.82
C LEU A 258 -9.29 5.74 2.29
N ILE A 259 -10.50 6.19 2.62
CA ILE A 259 -10.95 6.29 4.02
C ILE A 259 -11.85 5.10 4.30
N GLY A 260 -11.38 4.13 5.08
CA GLY A 260 -12.19 2.98 5.50
C GLY A 260 -13.21 3.38 6.56
N ARG A 261 -12.73 4.00 7.65
CA ARG A 261 -13.52 4.32 8.84
C ARG A 261 -13.06 5.64 9.47
N ILE A 262 -13.99 6.38 10.04
CA ILE A 262 -13.75 7.56 10.88
C ILE A 262 -14.50 7.26 12.18
N THR A 263 -13.75 7.17 13.27
CA THR A 263 -14.28 7.01 14.61
C THR A 263 -14.02 8.24 15.45
N ILE A 264 -14.92 8.46 16.41
CA ILE A 264 -14.79 9.46 17.45
C ILE A 264 -15.13 8.81 18.77
N ASP A 265 -14.39 9.15 19.81
CA ASP A 265 -14.68 8.69 21.15
C ASP A 265 -16.01 9.27 21.65
N GLN A 266 -16.59 8.64 22.66
CA GLN A 266 -17.89 9.05 23.22
C GLN A 266 -17.87 10.44 23.89
N HIS A 267 -16.68 10.97 24.22
CA HIS A 267 -16.50 12.28 24.81
C HIS A 267 -16.23 13.39 23.77
N LEU A 268 -16.13 13.04 22.48
CA LEU A 268 -15.79 13.96 21.40
C LEU A 268 -14.46 14.70 21.62
N ARG A 269 -13.48 14.06 22.25
CA ARG A 269 -12.15 14.60 22.52
C ARG A 269 -11.11 14.09 21.54
N GLU A 270 -11.30 12.88 21.03
CA GLU A 270 -10.38 12.27 20.09
C GLU A 270 -11.11 11.40 19.09
N GLY A 271 -10.41 11.06 18.02
CA GLY A 271 -10.93 10.15 17.04
C GLY A 271 -9.83 9.56 16.19
N LEU A 272 -10.21 8.60 15.37
CA LEU A 272 -9.29 7.88 14.51
C LEU A 272 -9.82 7.91 13.07
N VAL A 273 -8.91 8.11 12.12
CA VAL A 273 -9.19 7.90 10.69
C VAL A 273 -8.42 6.68 10.23
N HIS A 274 -9.17 5.67 9.81
CA HIS A 274 -8.66 4.42 9.29
C HIS A 274 -8.62 4.49 7.75
N PHE A 275 -7.44 4.26 7.16
CA PHE A 275 -7.20 4.11 5.74
C PHE A 275 -6.75 2.67 5.47
N PRO A 276 -7.59 1.84 4.82
CA PRO A 276 -7.29 0.42 4.64
C PRO A 276 -6.11 0.23 3.68
N SER A 277 -5.27 -0.78 3.95
CA SER A 277 -4.22 -1.18 3.03
C SER A 277 -4.81 -1.93 1.82
N THR A 278 -4.26 -1.71 0.64
CA THR A 278 -4.55 -2.52 -0.55
C THR A 278 -3.94 -3.91 -0.47
N ASP A 279 -2.91 -4.10 0.36
CA ASP A 279 -2.11 -5.32 0.43
C ASP A 279 -2.63 -6.31 1.47
N ARG A 280 -3.95 -6.47 1.63
CA ARG A 280 -4.45 -7.57 2.45
C ARG A 280 -4.37 -8.87 1.64
N PRO A 281 -3.41 -9.79 1.89
CA PRO A 281 -3.61 -11.16 1.49
C PRO A 281 -4.86 -11.68 2.20
N HIS A 282 -5.74 -12.34 1.45
CA HIS A 282 -6.96 -13.01 1.91
C HIS A 282 -6.68 -14.22 2.84
N SER A 283 -5.67 -14.16 3.71
CA SER A 283 -5.40 -15.27 4.63
C SER A 283 -6.14 -15.03 5.94
N ASP A 284 -7.12 -15.90 6.21
CA ASP A 284 -7.94 -16.02 7.43
C ASP A 284 -7.15 -16.31 8.73
N GLN A 285 -5.91 -15.85 8.85
CA GLN A 285 -5.11 -16.06 10.06
C GLN A 285 -5.36 -14.95 11.07
N TRP A 286 -6.17 -15.33 12.07
CA TRP A 286 -6.48 -14.66 13.34
C TRP A 286 -5.28 -14.31 14.23
N PHE A 287 -4.04 -14.38 13.74
CA PHE A 287 -2.85 -14.08 14.52
C PHE A 287 -2.36 -12.68 14.22
N GLY A 288 -2.88 -11.69 14.96
CA GLY A 288 -2.23 -10.46 15.50
C GLY A 288 -1.14 -9.69 14.74
N THR A 289 -0.78 -10.02 13.50
CA THR A 289 0.18 -9.26 12.72
C THR A 289 -0.50 -7.99 12.27
N MET A 290 0.00 -6.87 12.80
CA MET A 290 -0.47 -5.51 12.54
C MET A 290 -0.95 -5.36 11.10
N SER A 291 -2.25 -5.18 10.91
CA SER A 291 -2.80 -4.96 9.59
C SER A 291 -2.06 -3.78 8.96
N GLY A 292 -1.71 -3.86 7.68
CA GLY A 292 -1.04 -2.76 6.97
C GLY A 292 -1.86 -1.46 6.92
N ASP A 293 -3.06 -1.44 7.52
CA ASP A 293 -3.95 -0.30 7.54
C ASP A 293 -3.36 0.89 8.31
N LEU A 294 -3.74 2.09 7.90
CA LEU A 294 -3.36 3.33 8.55
C LEU A 294 -4.44 3.82 9.47
N THR A 295 -4.14 3.87 10.76
CA THR A 295 -4.97 4.59 11.73
C THR A 295 -4.25 5.88 12.09
N MET A 296 -4.88 7.02 11.79
CA MET A 296 -4.41 8.35 12.17
C MET A 296 -5.27 8.89 13.30
N PRO A 297 -4.70 9.10 14.50
CA PRO A 297 -5.43 9.72 15.58
C PRO A 297 -5.49 11.23 15.39
N PHE A 298 -6.60 11.83 15.79
CA PHE A 298 -6.78 13.27 15.87
C PHE A 298 -7.41 13.65 17.21
N ALA A 299 -7.12 14.86 17.66
CA ALA A 299 -7.77 15.50 18.79
C ALA A 299 -8.82 16.48 18.29
N VAL A 300 -9.81 16.65 19.14
CA VAL A 300 -10.87 17.64 19.06
C VAL A 300 -10.63 18.62 20.21
N THR A 301 -10.75 19.93 19.95
CA THR A 301 -10.71 20.92 21.03
C THR A 301 -11.89 20.73 21.98
N GLU A 302 -11.80 21.19 23.22
CA GLU A 302 -12.86 20.99 24.24
C GLU A 302 -14.24 21.48 23.78
N ASP A 303 -14.28 22.55 22.96
CA ASP A 303 -15.51 23.11 22.40
C ASP A 303 -15.94 22.44 21.09
N GLY A 304 -15.21 21.46 20.56
CA GLY A 304 -15.49 20.83 19.27
C GLY A 304 -15.07 21.64 18.04
N ARG A 305 -14.60 22.89 18.18
CA ARG A 305 -14.40 23.80 17.03
C ARG A 305 -13.10 23.60 16.29
N GLY A 306 -12.11 22.95 16.87
CA GLY A 306 -10.82 22.64 16.25
C GLY A 306 -10.60 21.14 16.13
N LEU A 307 -10.06 20.73 14.99
CA LEU A 307 -9.59 19.36 14.76
C LEU A 307 -8.11 19.42 14.38
N GLY A 308 -7.31 18.56 14.99
CA GLY A 308 -5.89 18.46 14.68
C GLY A 308 -5.38 17.04 14.85
N TRP A 309 -4.53 16.58 13.93
CA TRP A 309 -3.87 15.29 14.06
C TRP A 309 -3.02 15.22 15.35
N THR A 310 -3.11 14.13 16.10
CA THR A 310 -2.34 13.91 17.33
C THR A 310 -1.12 13.01 17.09
N GLY A 311 -0.04 13.25 17.85
CA GLY A 311 1.16 12.40 17.87
C GLY A 311 2.33 12.84 16.98
N PHE A 312 3.37 11.99 16.94
CA PHE A 312 4.71 12.13 16.31
C PHE A 312 4.74 12.55 14.82
N TRP A 313 3.58 12.71 14.19
CA TRP A 313 3.39 13.09 12.78
C TRP A 313 3.60 14.58 12.49
N LEU A 314 3.74 15.42 13.53
CA LEU A 314 3.97 16.87 13.38
C LEU A 314 5.46 17.26 13.30
N SER A 315 6.41 16.33 13.51
CA SER A 315 7.85 16.65 13.47
C SER A 315 8.47 16.54 12.07
N GLY A 316 8.25 17.57 11.25
CA GLY A 316 9.36 18.23 10.53
C GLY A 316 9.92 17.64 9.23
N SER A 317 9.32 16.64 8.58
CA SER A 317 9.61 16.45 7.15
C SER A 317 8.48 15.75 6.42
N ARG A 318 7.88 16.41 5.43
CA ARG A 318 6.78 15.90 4.61
C ARG A 318 7.03 14.54 3.95
N LEU A 319 8.30 14.11 3.84
CA LEU A 319 8.71 12.78 3.37
C LEU A 319 8.69 11.68 4.45
N LYS A 320 8.84 12.03 5.74
CA LYS A 320 8.65 11.09 6.87
C LYS A 320 7.18 10.78 7.12
N ASP A 321 6.29 11.69 6.72
CA ASP A 321 4.84 11.54 6.88
C ASP A 321 4.24 10.53 5.90
N ILE A 322 5.00 10.17 4.85
CA ILE A 322 4.63 9.10 3.92
C ILE A 322 4.97 7.74 4.57
N ARG A 323 3.95 6.91 4.77
CA ARG A 323 4.12 5.56 5.33
C ARG A 323 5.16 4.74 4.57
N GLY A 324 5.88 3.88 5.29
CA GLY A 324 6.89 2.99 4.74
C GLY A 324 6.51 2.31 3.42
N PRO A 325 5.33 1.69 3.29
CA PRO A 325 4.92 1.02 2.04
C PRO A 325 4.70 2.01 0.90
N ILE A 326 3.93 3.07 1.10
CA ILE A 326 3.66 4.09 0.08
C ILE A 326 4.97 4.74 -0.37
N LEU A 327 5.83 5.09 0.59
CA LEU A 327 7.15 5.64 0.30
C LEU A 327 8.00 4.63 -0.49
N SER A 328 7.93 3.34 -0.17
CA SER A 328 8.65 2.29 -0.90
C SER A 328 8.13 2.14 -2.34
N THR A 329 6.81 2.27 -2.55
CA THR A 329 6.19 2.28 -3.88
C THR A 329 6.60 3.51 -4.67
N ILE A 330 6.55 4.70 -4.07
CA ILE A 330 7.01 5.96 -4.70
C ILE A 330 8.49 5.85 -5.08
N ILE A 331 9.34 5.40 -4.15
CA ILE A 331 10.77 5.16 -4.42
C ILE A 331 10.90 4.15 -5.56
N GLY A 332 10.13 3.06 -5.53
CA GLY A 332 10.12 2.03 -6.56
C GLY A 332 9.86 2.62 -7.94
N TYR A 333 8.83 3.45 -8.10
CA TYR A 333 8.54 4.13 -9.36
C TYR A 333 9.62 5.15 -9.76
N LEU A 334 10.13 5.92 -8.80
CA LEU A 334 11.15 6.94 -9.05
C LEU A 334 12.49 6.34 -9.52
N VAL A 335 12.85 5.16 -9.02
CA VAL A 335 14.13 4.52 -9.34
C VAL A 335 14.03 3.49 -10.46
N SER A 336 12.84 3.14 -10.93
CA SER A 336 12.67 2.15 -11.99
C SER A 336 12.95 2.78 -13.35
N THR A 337 13.86 2.19 -14.11
CA THR A 337 14.15 2.57 -15.49
C THR A 337 13.91 1.41 -16.43
N GLN A 338 13.37 1.73 -17.61
CA GLN A 338 13.06 0.72 -18.62
C GLN A 338 14.34 0.08 -19.19
N ASP A 339 15.40 0.89 -19.36
CA ASP A 339 16.67 0.46 -19.97
C ASP A 339 17.70 -0.03 -18.93
N GLY A 340 17.34 -0.05 -17.64
CA GLY A 340 18.26 -0.34 -16.55
C GLY A 340 19.19 0.83 -16.22
N ILE A 341 20.21 0.54 -15.42
CA ILE A 341 21.18 1.52 -14.92
C ILE A 341 22.57 1.11 -15.38
N VAL A 342 23.29 2.05 -16.00
CA VAL A 342 24.65 1.82 -16.51
C VAL A 342 25.64 2.70 -15.76
N PHE A 343 26.57 2.08 -15.06
CA PHE A 343 27.75 2.71 -14.47
C PHE A 343 28.90 2.60 -15.47
N ASP A 344 29.16 3.66 -16.21
CA ASP A 344 30.32 3.80 -17.08
C ASP A 344 31.53 4.15 -16.21
N LEU A 345 32.32 3.14 -15.85
CA LEU A 345 33.36 3.24 -14.84
C LEU A 345 34.56 4.05 -15.33
N ASP A 346 34.86 4.00 -16.63
CA ASP A 346 35.95 4.76 -17.23
C ASP A 346 35.57 6.24 -17.40
N ALA A 347 34.35 6.53 -17.86
CA ALA A 347 33.87 7.91 -17.95
C ALA A 347 33.45 8.50 -16.59
N ARG A 348 33.35 7.66 -15.55
CA ARG A 348 32.78 8.00 -14.22
C ARG A 348 31.40 8.63 -14.33
N LYS A 349 30.55 8.06 -15.19
CA LYS A 349 29.19 8.54 -15.44
C LYS A 349 28.17 7.46 -15.12
N VAL A 350 27.01 7.89 -14.64
CA VAL A 350 25.86 7.00 -14.42
C VAL A 350 24.74 7.41 -15.36
N ARG A 351 24.17 6.43 -16.06
CA ARG A 351 23.00 6.60 -16.94
C ARG A 351 21.82 5.82 -16.35
N GLY A 352 20.61 6.37 -16.50
CA GLY A 352 19.40 5.76 -15.95
C GLY A 352 19.24 5.90 -14.43
N LEU A 353 20.06 6.71 -13.76
CA LEU A 353 19.91 6.97 -12.33
C LEU A 353 20.27 8.40 -11.98
N ASP A 354 19.34 9.12 -11.35
CA ASP A 354 19.63 10.40 -10.72
C ASP A 354 20.18 10.18 -9.30
N LEU A 355 21.49 10.40 -9.13
CA LEU A 355 22.18 10.26 -7.85
C LEU A 355 21.78 11.33 -6.83
N SER A 356 21.14 12.43 -7.25
CA SER A 356 20.66 13.48 -6.34
C SER A 356 19.71 12.91 -5.28
N MET A 357 18.92 11.88 -5.63
CA MET A 357 18.00 11.20 -4.72
C MET A 357 18.71 10.50 -3.56
N CYS A 358 19.93 10.01 -3.78
CA CYS A 358 20.75 9.39 -2.75
C CYS A 358 21.32 10.43 -1.75
N GLY A 359 21.28 11.71 -2.09
CA GLY A 359 21.77 12.83 -1.28
C GLY A 359 20.83 13.28 -0.16
N ILE A 360 19.55 12.88 -0.17
CA ILE A 360 18.51 13.46 0.71
C ILE A 360 18.76 13.17 2.19
N ASN A 361 18.81 11.90 2.60
CA ASN A 361 19.19 11.49 3.96
C ASN A 361 19.61 10.01 4.01
N LYS A 362 20.31 9.58 5.08
CA LYS A 362 20.86 8.22 5.23
C LYS A 362 19.79 7.11 5.20
N ALA A 363 18.62 7.35 5.82
CA ALA A 363 17.54 6.36 5.87
C ALA A 363 16.90 6.14 4.49
N LEU A 364 16.59 7.24 3.79
CA LEU A 364 16.02 7.22 2.45
C LEU A 364 17.02 6.65 1.43
N ARG A 365 18.31 7.01 1.54
CA ARG A 365 19.39 6.42 0.74
C ARG A 365 19.37 4.90 0.83
N SER A 366 19.26 4.33 2.03
CA SER A 366 19.23 2.88 2.22
C SER A 366 18.03 2.22 1.52
N LYS A 367 16.85 2.84 1.60
CA LYS A 367 15.63 2.37 0.90
C LYS A 367 15.74 2.49 -0.62
N ILE A 368 16.30 3.61 -1.10
CA ILE A 368 16.56 3.86 -2.53
C ILE A 368 17.52 2.81 -3.07
N MET A 369 18.66 2.56 -2.41
CA MET A 369 19.63 1.55 -2.87
C MET A 369 19.00 0.15 -2.95
N ALA A 370 18.23 -0.24 -1.93
CA ALA A 370 17.52 -1.51 -1.93
C ALA A 370 16.51 -1.60 -3.10
N ALA A 371 15.72 -0.55 -3.33
CA ALA A 371 14.75 -0.50 -4.43
C ALA A 371 15.43 -0.53 -5.80
N ILE A 372 16.55 0.18 -5.97
CA ILE A 372 17.34 0.15 -7.21
C ILE A 372 17.76 -1.28 -7.53
N SER A 373 18.36 -1.98 -6.56
CA SER A 373 18.85 -3.35 -6.73
C SER A 373 17.75 -4.36 -7.06
N LYS A 374 16.52 -4.10 -6.59
CA LYS A 374 15.36 -4.99 -6.77
C LYS A 374 14.64 -4.78 -8.10
N ASN A 375 14.58 -3.54 -8.57
CA ASN A 375 13.71 -3.15 -9.68
C ASN A 375 14.44 -2.89 -11.00
N ASN A 376 15.77 -2.87 -11.01
CA ASN A 376 16.55 -2.52 -12.20
C ASN A 376 17.66 -3.53 -12.48
N SER A 377 17.98 -3.72 -13.76
CA SER A 377 19.26 -4.28 -14.16
C SER A 377 20.37 -3.25 -13.94
N VAL A 378 21.48 -3.70 -13.36
CA VAL A 378 22.64 -2.85 -13.08
C VAL A 378 23.82 -3.33 -13.90
N THR A 379 24.33 -2.47 -14.78
CA THR A 379 25.46 -2.75 -15.67
C THR A 379 26.68 -1.95 -15.22
N LEU A 380 27.78 -2.63 -14.92
CA LEU A 380 29.11 -2.03 -14.76
C LEU A 380 29.83 -2.09 -16.09
N GLN A 381 30.05 -0.95 -16.74
CA GLN A 381 30.67 -0.89 -18.06
C GLN A 381 32.11 -0.41 -17.95
N LEU A 382 33.01 -1.14 -18.60
CA LEU A 382 34.37 -0.72 -18.91
C LEU A 382 34.55 -0.69 -20.43
N SER A 383 35.28 0.28 -20.94
CA SER A 383 35.45 0.51 -22.37
C SER A 383 36.93 0.53 -22.77
N THR A 384 37.24 0.01 -23.96
CA THR A 384 38.58 0.07 -24.54
C THR A 384 38.52 0.28 -26.05
N HIS A 385 39.61 0.81 -26.63
CA HIS A 385 39.80 0.94 -28.07
C HIS A 385 40.83 -0.05 -28.62
N LEU A 386 41.34 -0.94 -27.76
CA LEU A 386 42.34 -1.94 -28.11
C LEU A 386 41.68 -3.31 -28.28
N ASP A 387 42.14 -4.07 -29.27
CA ASP A 387 41.76 -5.47 -29.49
C ASP A 387 42.38 -6.43 -28.46
N SER A 388 43.51 -6.04 -27.88
CA SER A 388 44.20 -6.70 -26.77
C SER A 388 44.30 -5.75 -25.58
N THR A 389 43.71 -6.11 -24.45
CA THR A 389 43.60 -5.23 -23.29
C THR A 389 43.59 -6.00 -21.96
N ASN A 390 43.91 -5.29 -20.89
CA ASN A 390 43.65 -5.70 -19.51
C ASN A 390 42.76 -4.69 -18.77
N PHE A 391 42.12 -3.76 -19.51
CA PHE A 391 41.33 -2.63 -18.97
C PHE A 391 42.09 -1.86 -17.86
N ASN A 392 43.38 -1.60 -18.09
CA ASN A 392 44.28 -0.99 -17.10
C ASN A 392 44.29 -1.74 -15.75
N GLY A 393 44.36 -3.07 -15.81
CA GLY A 393 44.27 -3.93 -14.63
C GLY A 393 42.93 -3.83 -13.89
N PHE A 394 41.86 -3.45 -14.58
CA PHE A 394 40.53 -3.21 -14.01
C PHE A 394 40.54 -2.20 -12.85
N SER A 395 41.43 -1.20 -12.90
CA SER A 395 41.55 -0.19 -11.85
C SER A 395 40.25 0.60 -11.64
N ALA A 396 39.48 0.84 -12.70
CA ALA A 396 38.18 1.52 -12.60
C ALA A 396 37.16 0.69 -11.81
N LEU A 397 37.14 -0.63 -12.02
CA LEU A 397 36.32 -1.56 -11.22
C LEU A 397 36.76 -1.58 -9.75
N GLN A 398 38.08 -1.60 -9.50
CA GLN A 398 38.63 -1.52 -8.15
C GLN A 398 38.24 -0.20 -7.45
N GLN A 399 38.31 0.94 -8.15
CA GLN A 399 37.91 2.24 -7.58
C GLN A 399 36.42 2.25 -7.24
N TRP A 400 35.58 1.77 -8.15
CA TRP A 400 34.14 1.65 -7.91
C TRP A 400 33.81 0.74 -6.72
N GLU A 401 34.57 -0.34 -6.51
CA GLU A 401 34.42 -1.20 -5.33
C GLU A 401 34.68 -0.49 -4.00
N LEU A 402 35.40 0.64 -4.00
CA LEU A 402 35.65 1.45 -2.82
C LEU A 402 34.58 2.53 -2.63
N GLU A 403 33.78 2.83 -3.65
CA GLU A 403 32.77 3.88 -3.58
C GLU A 403 31.51 3.46 -2.79
N PRO A 404 30.83 4.39 -2.09
CA PRO A 404 29.58 4.10 -1.39
C PRO A 404 28.47 3.55 -2.29
N VAL A 405 28.47 3.94 -3.58
CA VAL A 405 27.47 3.55 -4.57
C VAL A 405 27.49 2.04 -4.88
N ARG A 406 28.58 1.34 -4.53
CA ARG A 406 28.70 -0.12 -4.65
C ARG A 406 27.55 -0.89 -3.97
N GLY A 407 26.90 -0.29 -2.97
CA GLY A 407 25.75 -0.88 -2.27
C GLY A 407 24.52 -1.10 -3.14
N ILE A 408 24.47 -0.51 -4.33
CA ILE A 408 23.43 -0.75 -5.34
C ILE A 408 23.57 -2.15 -5.97
N TYR A 409 24.80 -2.66 -6.05
CA TYR A 409 25.08 -3.92 -6.71
C TYR A 409 24.83 -5.09 -5.74
N PRO A 410 23.97 -6.05 -6.09
CA PRO A 410 23.60 -7.12 -5.17
C PRO A 410 24.82 -8.04 -4.95
N ARG A 411 25.19 -8.22 -3.68
CA ARG A 411 26.32 -9.08 -3.25
C ARG A 411 25.88 -10.33 -2.49
N ASP A 412 24.70 -10.27 -1.87
CA ASP A 412 24.24 -11.33 -0.97
C ASP A 412 23.17 -12.20 -1.65
N ARG A 413 23.28 -13.52 -1.47
CA ARG A 413 22.29 -14.49 -1.94
C ARG A 413 20.92 -14.27 -1.30
N ALA A 414 20.88 -13.72 -0.08
CA ALA A 414 19.63 -13.42 0.62
C ALA A 414 18.75 -12.39 -0.10
N ASN A 415 19.35 -11.54 -0.95
CA ASN A 415 18.67 -10.48 -1.70
C ASN A 415 18.84 -10.64 -3.21
N LEU A 416 18.73 -11.89 -3.71
CA LEU A 416 18.79 -12.12 -5.14
C LEU A 416 17.64 -11.38 -5.83
N PRO A 417 17.93 -10.47 -6.76
CA PRO A 417 16.88 -9.89 -7.56
C PRO A 417 16.20 -10.99 -8.39
N PRO A 418 14.96 -10.77 -8.84
CA PRO A 418 14.33 -11.63 -9.83
C PRO A 418 15.31 -11.90 -10.99
N LEU A 419 15.29 -13.12 -11.56
CA LEU A 419 16.20 -13.53 -12.66
C LEU A 419 16.25 -12.55 -13.84
N ARG A 420 15.22 -11.69 -13.99
CA ARG A 420 15.15 -10.63 -15.01
C ARG A 420 16.13 -9.47 -14.78
N PHE A 421 16.69 -9.33 -13.58
CA PHE A 421 17.54 -8.19 -13.19
C PHE A 421 18.91 -8.65 -12.70
N LEU A 422 19.48 -9.68 -13.35
CA LEU A 422 20.83 -10.11 -13.03
C LEU A 422 21.82 -8.96 -13.27
N PRO A 423 22.79 -8.74 -12.37
CA PRO A 423 23.82 -7.75 -12.57
C PRO A 423 24.66 -8.08 -13.80
N ILE A 424 25.04 -7.07 -14.56
CA ILE A 424 25.85 -7.20 -15.78
C ILE A 424 27.19 -6.52 -15.57
N ILE A 425 28.27 -7.15 -16.02
CA ILE A 425 29.56 -6.48 -16.24
C ILE A 425 29.80 -6.47 -17.74
N CYS A 426 29.82 -5.29 -18.33
CA CYS A 426 30.00 -5.09 -19.77
C CYS A 426 31.45 -4.67 -20.06
N LEU A 427 32.16 -5.50 -20.81
CA LEU A 427 33.48 -5.23 -21.37
C LEU A 427 33.28 -4.76 -22.81
N HIS A 428 33.29 -3.44 -23.01
CA HIS A 428 32.98 -2.79 -24.27
C HIS A 428 34.23 -2.47 -25.09
N PHE A 429 34.34 -3.06 -26.26
CA PHE A 429 35.40 -2.82 -27.25
C PHE A 429 34.85 -1.86 -28.32
N ASP A 430 35.23 -0.58 -28.26
CA ASP A 430 34.89 0.43 -29.27
C ASP A 430 36.05 0.57 -30.26
N LEU A 431 36.09 -0.32 -31.26
CA LEU A 431 37.19 -0.45 -32.20
C LEU A 431 36.94 0.38 -33.46
N ILE A 432 37.99 1.02 -33.96
CA ILE A 432 38.00 1.75 -35.24
C ILE A 432 38.73 0.89 -36.27
N GLY A 433 38.13 0.73 -37.45
CA GLY A 433 38.72 -0.05 -38.55
C GLY A 433 37.82 -1.20 -39.01
N GLU A 434 38.40 -2.14 -39.76
CA GLU A 434 37.66 -3.27 -40.34
C GLU A 434 36.94 -4.11 -39.26
N PRO A 435 35.77 -4.70 -39.58
CA PRO A 435 35.07 -5.61 -38.68
C PRO A 435 35.99 -6.75 -38.23
N ARG A 436 36.06 -6.96 -36.91
CA ARG A 436 36.84 -8.05 -36.32
C ARG A 436 35.92 -9.18 -35.86
N ALA A 437 36.46 -10.39 -35.76
CA ALA A 437 35.75 -11.51 -35.15
C ALA A 437 36.01 -11.53 -33.64
N MET A 438 34.99 -11.89 -32.84
CA MET A 438 35.09 -11.97 -31.37
C MET A 438 36.28 -12.82 -30.90
N LYS A 439 36.59 -13.93 -31.59
CA LYS A 439 37.73 -14.82 -31.30
C LYS A 439 39.12 -14.16 -31.38
N THR A 440 39.21 -13.02 -32.06
CA THR A 440 40.47 -12.28 -32.22
C THR A 440 40.79 -11.36 -31.05
N LEU A 441 39.79 -11.03 -30.22
CA LEU A 441 40.02 -10.22 -29.02
C LEU A 441 40.90 -11.00 -28.03
N ARG A 442 41.69 -10.26 -27.25
CA ARG A 442 42.53 -10.80 -26.19
C ARG A 442 42.33 -10.00 -24.93
N ILE A 443 41.77 -10.63 -23.91
CA ILE A 443 41.41 -9.96 -22.65
C ILE A 443 42.17 -10.64 -21.52
N ASN A 444 43.14 -9.95 -20.93
CA ASN A 444 43.77 -10.43 -19.69
C ASN A 444 42.80 -10.18 -18.53
N ILE A 445 42.25 -11.25 -17.96
CA ILE A 445 41.20 -11.21 -16.93
C ILE A 445 41.72 -11.56 -15.53
N THR A 446 43.03 -11.63 -15.32
CA THR A 446 43.59 -12.03 -14.02
C THR A 446 43.12 -11.12 -12.89
N GLU A 447 43.23 -9.80 -13.07
CA GLU A 447 42.71 -8.83 -12.11
C GLU A 447 41.18 -8.85 -12.05
N PHE A 448 40.50 -9.06 -13.18
CA PHE A 448 39.04 -9.18 -13.19
C PHE A 448 38.54 -10.31 -12.28
N LEU A 449 39.17 -11.49 -12.33
CA LEU A 449 38.83 -12.62 -11.45
C LEU A 449 39.05 -12.27 -9.96
N ARG A 450 40.12 -11.53 -9.64
CA ARG A 450 40.41 -11.07 -8.27
C ARG A 450 39.35 -10.09 -7.76
N ARG A 451 39.01 -9.07 -8.55
CA ARG A 451 38.04 -8.02 -8.18
C ARG A 451 36.64 -8.58 -8.08
N THR A 452 36.23 -9.30 -9.11
CA THR A 452 34.89 -9.86 -9.16
C THR A 452 34.69 -11.02 -8.21
N TYR A 453 35.73 -11.54 -7.52
CA TYR A 453 35.61 -12.69 -6.61
C TYR A 453 34.36 -12.56 -5.77
N LYS A 454 34.19 -11.48 -4.99
CA LYS A 454 33.04 -11.29 -4.08
C LYS A 454 31.67 -11.10 -4.73
N MET A 455 31.58 -10.99 -6.06
CA MET A 455 30.32 -10.84 -6.79
C MET A 455 29.54 -12.16 -6.88
N LEU A 456 28.26 -12.05 -7.24
CA LEU A 456 27.36 -13.19 -7.39
C LEU A 456 27.82 -14.08 -8.55
N PRO A 457 27.84 -15.42 -8.39
CA PRO A 457 28.17 -16.34 -9.48
C PRO A 457 27.26 -16.19 -10.71
N SER A 458 26.03 -15.74 -10.50
CA SER A 458 25.02 -15.49 -11.54
C SER A 458 25.16 -14.13 -12.24
N THR A 459 26.15 -13.29 -11.86
CA THR A 459 26.46 -12.05 -12.59
C THR A 459 26.74 -12.39 -14.05
N TRP A 460 26.11 -11.67 -14.98
CA TRP A 460 26.34 -11.83 -16.40
C TRP A 460 27.56 -11.02 -16.84
N VAL A 461 28.54 -11.66 -17.45
CA VAL A 461 29.70 -11.00 -18.06
C VAL A 461 29.41 -10.88 -19.55
N GLN A 462 29.22 -9.66 -20.03
CA GLN A 462 28.95 -9.34 -21.43
C GLN A 462 30.22 -8.76 -22.05
N ILE A 463 30.64 -9.32 -23.18
CA ILE A 463 31.66 -8.75 -24.06
C ILE A 463 30.92 -8.16 -25.24
N LEU A 464 30.94 -6.83 -25.34
CA LEU A 464 30.29 -6.07 -26.39
C LEU A 464 31.38 -5.50 -27.31
N MET A 465 31.32 -5.80 -28.59
CA MET A 465 32.22 -5.24 -29.59
C MET A 465 31.43 -4.34 -30.53
N THR A 466 31.94 -3.13 -30.72
CA THR A 466 31.44 -2.13 -31.67
C THR A 466 32.59 -1.79 -32.60
N CYS A 467 32.46 -2.13 -33.88
CA CYS A 467 33.43 -1.80 -34.91
C CYS A 467 32.86 -0.68 -35.79
N ARG A 468 33.57 0.46 -35.89
CA ARG A 468 33.21 1.56 -36.78
C ARG A 468 34.13 1.57 -38.02
N HIS A 469 33.54 1.33 -39.19
CA HIS A 469 34.23 1.34 -40.48
C HIS A 469 33.42 2.11 -41.52
N ASN A 470 34.00 3.14 -42.14
CA ASN A 470 33.37 3.93 -43.21
C ASN A 470 31.94 4.43 -42.88
N GLY A 471 31.71 4.86 -41.64
CA GLY A 471 30.40 5.32 -41.17
C GLY A 471 29.39 4.21 -40.84
N THR A 472 29.72 2.94 -41.09
CA THR A 472 28.92 1.79 -40.64
C THR A 472 29.35 1.33 -39.25
N GLU A 473 28.37 1.04 -38.39
CA GLU A 473 28.58 0.53 -37.04
C GLU A 473 28.15 -0.95 -36.99
N ASN A 474 29.12 -1.84 -36.80
CA ASN A 474 28.86 -3.27 -36.61
C ASN A 474 28.93 -3.59 -35.12
N LYS A 475 27.86 -4.16 -34.56
CA LYS A 475 27.79 -4.58 -33.16
C LYS A 475 27.71 -6.10 -33.08
N ASP A 476 28.58 -6.71 -32.28
CA ASP A 476 28.47 -8.10 -31.87
C ASP A 476 28.56 -8.17 -30.35
N SER A 477 27.85 -9.13 -29.76
CA SER A 477 27.90 -9.33 -28.32
C SER A 477 27.86 -10.81 -27.98
N ARG A 478 28.67 -11.17 -26.99
CA ARG A 478 28.69 -12.50 -26.38
C ARG A 478 28.70 -12.32 -24.87
N GLY A 479 28.34 -13.36 -24.15
CA GLY A 479 28.40 -13.31 -22.71
C GLY A 479 28.24 -14.68 -22.09
N CYS A 480 28.60 -14.75 -20.82
CA CYS A 480 28.46 -15.93 -19.99
C CYS A 480 28.19 -15.50 -18.55
N ILE A 481 27.68 -16.42 -17.73
CA ILE A 481 27.63 -16.18 -16.29
C ILE A 481 29.05 -16.24 -15.70
N LEU A 482 29.30 -15.41 -14.69
CA LEU A 482 30.60 -15.29 -14.04
C LEU A 482 31.12 -16.62 -13.48
N ALA A 483 30.23 -17.47 -12.97
CA ALA A 483 30.56 -18.84 -12.55
C ALA A 483 31.20 -19.66 -13.68
N ALA A 484 30.62 -19.63 -14.89
CA ALA A 484 31.11 -20.39 -16.03
C ALA A 484 32.48 -19.88 -16.48
N LEU A 485 32.67 -18.56 -16.50
CA LEU A 485 33.97 -17.95 -16.79
C LEU A 485 35.04 -18.43 -15.80
N ARG A 486 34.72 -18.41 -14.50
CA ARG A 486 35.63 -18.85 -13.43
C ARG A 486 35.95 -20.33 -13.51
N GLN A 487 34.96 -21.19 -13.76
CA GLN A 487 35.15 -22.63 -13.93
C GLN A 487 36.08 -22.93 -15.11
N ASN A 488 35.93 -22.23 -16.24
CA ASN A 488 36.84 -22.38 -17.37
C ASN A 488 38.28 -21.92 -17.03
N CYS A 489 38.43 -20.81 -16.32
CA CYS A 489 39.75 -20.34 -15.86
C CYS A 489 40.37 -21.31 -14.85
N PHE A 490 39.56 -21.89 -13.96
CA PHE A 490 39.97 -22.91 -13.01
C PHE A 490 40.56 -24.13 -13.73
N LEU A 491 39.94 -24.59 -14.82
CA LEU A 491 40.49 -25.68 -15.62
C LEU A 491 41.83 -25.31 -16.27
N LEU A 492 41.96 -24.10 -16.82
CA LEU A 492 43.23 -23.61 -17.37
C LEU A 492 44.34 -23.66 -16.31
N LEU A 493 44.08 -23.11 -15.13
CA LEU A 493 45.05 -23.10 -14.04
C LEU A 493 45.35 -24.51 -13.52
N SER A 494 44.36 -25.40 -13.51
CA SER A 494 44.54 -26.80 -13.14
C SER A 494 45.49 -27.52 -14.10
N CYS A 495 45.28 -27.37 -15.41
CA CYS A 495 46.18 -27.91 -16.43
C CYS A 495 47.60 -27.38 -16.25
N LEU A 496 47.74 -26.07 -16.03
CA LEU A 496 49.04 -25.43 -15.79
C LEU A 496 49.74 -26.03 -14.57
N ILE A 497 49.03 -26.19 -13.44
CA ILE A 497 49.59 -26.77 -12.20
C ILE A 497 49.97 -28.24 -12.37
N ILE A 498 49.17 -29.02 -13.10
CA ILE A 498 49.43 -30.45 -13.32
C ILE A 498 50.68 -30.64 -14.19
N GLN A 499 50.85 -29.82 -15.22
CA GLN A 499 52.01 -29.89 -16.12
C GLN A 499 53.25 -29.23 -15.53
N HIS A 500 53.07 -28.20 -14.70
CA HIS A 500 54.15 -27.36 -14.15
C HIS A 500 53.96 -27.13 -12.63
N PRO A 501 54.09 -28.21 -11.82
CA PRO A 501 53.83 -28.15 -10.38
C PRO A 501 54.76 -27.20 -9.63
N GLU A 502 55.95 -26.91 -10.15
CA GLU A 502 56.91 -25.97 -9.57
C GLU A 502 56.44 -24.50 -9.62
N LYS A 503 55.36 -24.21 -10.36
CA LYS A 503 54.77 -22.87 -10.47
C LYS A 503 53.73 -22.54 -9.42
N GLN A 504 53.29 -23.52 -8.62
CA GLN A 504 52.19 -23.35 -7.67
C GLN A 504 52.39 -22.17 -6.70
N LEU A 505 53.62 -21.98 -6.24
CA LEU A 505 53.99 -20.90 -5.30
C LEU A 505 54.48 -19.62 -6.00
N LYS A 506 54.50 -19.59 -7.34
CA LYS A 506 54.87 -18.40 -8.11
C LYS A 506 53.65 -17.48 -8.26
N PRO A 507 53.85 -16.19 -8.56
CA PRO A 507 52.74 -15.30 -8.91
C PRO A 507 51.84 -15.92 -9.98
N CYS A 508 50.55 -15.68 -9.90
CA CYS A 508 49.58 -16.13 -10.89
C CYS A 508 49.94 -15.51 -12.26
N PRO A 509 49.99 -16.31 -13.33
CA PRO A 509 50.20 -15.77 -14.68
C PRO A 509 49.02 -14.89 -15.11
N ASP A 510 49.26 -14.11 -16.16
CA ASP A 510 48.23 -13.40 -16.89
C ASP A 510 47.33 -14.40 -17.64
N ILE A 511 46.07 -14.49 -17.26
CA ILE A 511 45.05 -15.35 -17.87
C ILE A 511 44.36 -14.57 -18.99
N TRP A 512 44.49 -15.06 -20.21
CA TRP A 512 43.89 -14.45 -21.40
C TRP A 512 42.66 -15.22 -21.86
N ILE A 513 41.56 -14.50 -22.07
CA ILE A 513 40.36 -15.01 -22.76
C ILE A 513 40.18 -14.34 -24.12
N ASP A 514 39.40 -14.94 -25.00
CA ASP A 514 38.92 -14.30 -26.22
C ASP A 514 37.61 -13.53 -26.02
N GLY A 515 37.10 -12.92 -27.08
CA GLY A 515 35.82 -12.20 -27.06
C GLY A 515 34.60 -13.10 -26.89
N GLU A 516 34.74 -14.42 -27.04
CA GLU A 516 33.68 -15.39 -26.77
C GLU A 516 33.63 -15.78 -25.28
N GLY A 517 34.61 -15.36 -24.48
CA GLY A 517 34.69 -15.65 -23.05
C GLY A 517 35.47 -16.93 -22.72
N TYR A 518 36.17 -17.53 -23.70
CA TYR A 518 36.93 -18.76 -23.48
C TYR A 518 38.40 -18.47 -23.15
N PRO A 519 38.99 -19.15 -22.15
CA PRO A 519 40.42 -19.08 -21.90
C PRO A 519 41.23 -19.58 -23.09
N VAL A 520 42.23 -18.81 -23.50
CA VAL A 520 43.10 -19.09 -24.65
C VAL A 520 44.49 -19.47 -24.18
N GLU A 521 45.07 -18.68 -23.28
CA GLU A 521 46.42 -18.91 -22.77
C GLU A 521 46.65 -18.28 -21.39
N ALA A 522 47.68 -18.76 -20.69
CA ALA A 522 48.26 -18.14 -19.52
C ALA A 522 49.69 -17.69 -19.84
N THR A 523 50.06 -16.44 -19.55
CA THR A 523 51.40 -15.91 -19.84
C THR A 523 52.08 -15.35 -18.59
N TYR A 524 53.39 -15.57 -18.47
CA TYR A 524 54.18 -14.94 -17.42
C TYR A 524 54.87 -13.67 -17.97
N PRO A 525 54.95 -12.58 -17.19
CA PRO A 525 55.59 -11.35 -17.64
C PRO A 525 57.06 -11.59 -18.05
N MET A 526 57.50 -10.85 -19.07
CA MET A 526 58.88 -10.92 -19.55
C MET A 526 59.87 -10.52 -18.43
N GLY A 527 60.90 -11.35 -18.23
CA GLY A 527 61.88 -11.17 -17.14
C GLY A 527 61.64 -12.07 -15.93
N SER A 528 60.53 -12.80 -15.89
CA SER A 528 60.32 -13.82 -14.88
C SER A 528 61.20 -15.06 -15.20
N TYR A 529 62.11 -15.42 -14.30
CA TYR A 529 63.09 -16.52 -14.46
C TYR A 529 62.44 -17.93 -14.41
N TYR A 530 61.18 -18.06 -14.83
CA TYR A 530 60.35 -19.23 -14.57
C TYR A 530 60.27 -20.22 -15.74
N GLY A 531 61.05 -20.06 -16.82
CA GLY A 531 61.25 -21.10 -17.86
C GLY A 531 60.09 -21.35 -18.83
N ILE A 532 58.84 -21.00 -18.49
CA ILE A 532 57.68 -21.08 -19.39
C ILE A 532 57.13 -19.68 -19.58
N ARG A 533 57.12 -19.23 -20.84
CA ARG A 533 56.63 -17.90 -21.19
C ARG A 533 55.11 -17.87 -21.37
N SER A 534 54.56 -18.90 -22.01
CA SER A 534 53.13 -19.03 -22.25
C SER A 534 52.69 -20.49 -22.21
N PHE A 535 51.46 -20.69 -21.77
CA PHE A 535 50.79 -21.98 -21.70
C PHE A 535 49.45 -21.87 -22.42
N LYS A 536 49.29 -22.59 -23.54
CA LYS A 536 48.05 -22.59 -24.32
C LYS A 536 47.03 -23.55 -23.70
N PHE A 537 45.78 -23.11 -23.59
CA PHE A 537 44.72 -23.98 -23.09
C PHE A 537 44.44 -25.09 -24.13
N PRO A 538 44.51 -26.39 -23.75
CA PRO A 538 44.34 -27.47 -24.72
C PRO A 538 42.89 -27.72 -25.12
N TYR A 539 41.92 -27.08 -24.45
CA TYR A 539 40.50 -27.27 -24.70
C TYR A 539 39.88 -26.02 -25.34
N SER A 540 38.91 -26.23 -26.21
CA SER A 540 38.00 -25.20 -26.69
C SER A 540 36.56 -25.71 -26.59
N ASN A 541 35.62 -24.81 -26.29
CA ASN A 541 34.18 -25.09 -26.32
C ASN A 541 33.71 -26.29 -25.46
N LEU A 542 34.26 -26.47 -24.26
CA LEU A 542 33.73 -27.46 -23.32
C LEU A 542 32.32 -27.05 -22.86
N TYR A 543 31.39 -28.00 -22.82
CA TYR A 543 30.08 -27.76 -22.19
C TYR A 543 30.16 -27.95 -20.66
N SER A 544 29.18 -27.43 -19.93
CA SER A 544 29.20 -27.38 -18.46
C SER A 544 29.46 -28.73 -17.77
N GLY A 545 28.86 -29.82 -18.25
CA GLY A 545 29.09 -31.17 -17.72
C GLY A 545 30.53 -31.67 -17.89
N GLN A 546 31.17 -31.38 -19.03
CA GLN A 546 32.60 -31.68 -19.24
C GLN A 546 33.48 -30.87 -18.30
N VAL A 547 33.15 -29.59 -18.12
CA VAL A 547 33.91 -28.69 -17.25
C VAL A 547 33.91 -29.22 -15.81
N ALA A 548 32.74 -29.63 -15.29
CA ALA A 548 32.62 -30.21 -13.97
C ALA A 548 33.38 -31.54 -13.82
N ALA A 549 33.25 -32.45 -14.78
CA ALA A 549 33.92 -33.76 -14.74
C ALA A 549 35.45 -33.64 -14.74
N LEU A 550 36.00 -32.82 -15.66
CA LEU A 550 37.44 -32.54 -15.71
C LEU A 550 37.91 -31.80 -14.46
N GLY A 551 37.10 -30.87 -13.96
CA GLY A 551 37.42 -30.13 -12.74
C GLY A 551 37.62 -31.06 -11.55
N MET A 552 36.68 -31.97 -11.31
CA MET A 552 36.78 -32.97 -10.24
C MET A 552 37.99 -33.89 -10.40
N GLN A 553 38.27 -34.34 -11.63
CA GLN A 553 39.46 -35.14 -11.92
C GLN A 553 40.75 -34.38 -11.56
N TYR A 554 40.84 -33.11 -11.95
CA TYR A 554 42.01 -32.28 -11.68
C TYR A 554 42.19 -31.94 -10.20
N ILE A 555 41.09 -31.74 -9.46
CA ILE A 555 41.14 -31.58 -8.00
C ILE A 555 41.82 -32.81 -7.39
N GLY A 556 41.37 -34.02 -7.72
CA GLY A 556 41.96 -35.25 -7.19
C GLY A 556 43.45 -35.40 -7.53
N VAL A 557 43.85 -35.09 -8.77
CA VAL A 557 45.26 -35.15 -9.20
C VAL A 557 46.13 -34.15 -8.44
N ILE A 558 45.66 -32.91 -8.27
CA ILE A 558 46.43 -31.84 -7.61
C ILE A 558 46.52 -32.08 -6.10
N GLU A 559 45.43 -32.54 -5.47
CA GLU A 559 45.39 -32.83 -4.03
C GLU A 559 46.24 -34.06 -3.66
N ASN A 560 46.22 -35.12 -4.47
CA ASN A 560 47.05 -36.31 -4.24
C ASN A 560 48.56 -36.04 -4.35
N ARG A 561 48.96 -34.96 -5.03
CA ARG A 561 50.36 -34.55 -5.19
C ARG A 561 50.85 -33.63 -4.07
N ARG A 562 49.97 -33.15 -3.19
CA ARG A 562 50.40 -32.30 -2.08
C ARG A 562 51.12 -33.12 -1.03
N ASP A 563 52.28 -32.61 -0.61
CA ASP A 563 52.96 -33.08 0.59
C ASP A 563 52.02 -32.87 1.80
N PRO A 564 51.63 -33.93 2.53
CA PRO A 564 50.79 -33.83 3.71
C PRO A 564 51.33 -32.88 4.78
N GLN A 565 52.64 -32.57 4.76
CA GLN A 565 53.27 -31.65 5.72
C GLN A 565 53.17 -30.16 5.34
N SER A 566 52.68 -29.82 4.14
CA SER A 566 52.43 -28.44 3.72
C SER A 566 51.08 -27.92 4.25
N THR A 567 50.92 -27.93 5.58
CA THR A 567 49.69 -27.55 6.29
C THR A 567 49.59 -26.05 6.55
N SER A 568 49.95 -25.19 5.58
CA SER A 568 49.60 -23.78 5.72
C SER A 568 48.07 -23.66 5.61
N ASN A 569 47.42 -23.59 6.78
CA ASN A 569 46.00 -23.32 6.98
C ASN A 569 45.66 -21.88 6.55
N VAL A 570 45.96 -21.54 5.30
CA VAL A 570 45.50 -20.29 4.70
C VAL A 570 44.01 -20.46 4.44
N HIS A 571 43.20 -19.80 5.26
CA HIS A 571 41.75 -19.80 5.10
C HIS A 571 41.38 -19.35 3.67
N PRO A 572 40.51 -20.09 2.96
CA PRO A 572 40.20 -19.84 1.55
C PRO A 572 39.56 -18.46 1.30
N ASN A 573 38.92 -17.86 2.31
CA ASN A 573 38.24 -16.57 2.18
C ASN A 573 39.18 -15.35 2.05
N TYR A 574 40.48 -15.49 2.32
CA TYR A 574 41.45 -14.37 2.28
C TYR A 574 42.47 -14.46 1.14
N ALA A 575 42.54 -15.59 0.44
CA ALA A 575 43.68 -15.94 -0.40
C ALA A 575 43.86 -15.03 -1.64
N LEU A 576 42.80 -14.53 -2.28
CA LEU A 576 42.92 -13.72 -3.52
C LEU A 576 43.39 -12.28 -3.32
N HIS A 577 43.15 -11.70 -2.14
CA HIS A 577 43.57 -10.33 -1.84
C HIS A 577 44.95 -10.29 -1.18
N GLU A 578 45.36 -11.35 -0.50
CA GLU A 578 46.59 -11.40 0.30
C GLU A 578 47.72 -12.17 -0.38
N SER A 579 47.41 -13.09 -1.29
CA SER A 579 48.40 -13.87 -2.03
C SER A 579 48.23 -13.72 -3.53
N ASP A 580 49.29 -13.30 -4.20
CA ASP A 580 49.37 -13.21 -5.65
C ASP A 580 49.64 -14.57 -6.32
N THR A 581 49.88 -15.64 -5.55
CA THR A 581 50.31 -16.94 -6.07
C THR A 581 49.27 -17.65 -6.95
N LEU A 582 49.75 -18.46 -7.90
CA LEU A 582 48.95 -19.32 -8.77
C LEU A 582 48.04 -20.26 -7.94
N MET A 583 48.59 -20.89 -6.91
CA MET A 583 47.83 -21.82 -6.08
C MET A 583 46.72 -21.12 -5.27
N ALA A 584 46.96 -19.89 -4.80
CA ALA A 584 45.92 -19.12 -4.11
C ALA A 584 44.76 -18.78 -5.05
N MET A 585 45.05 -18.36 -6.29
CA MET A 585 44.02 -18.14 -7.31
C MET A 585 43.25 -19.43 -7.60
N TRP A 586 43.96 -20.54 -7.83
CA TRP A 586 43.35 -21.84 -8.10
C TRP A 586 42.40 -22.30 -6.99
N LYS A 587 42.85 -22.28 -5.72
CA LYS A 587 42.01 -22.66 -4.57
C LYS A 587 40.75 -21.81 -4.48
N SER A 588 40.89 -20.50 -4.73
CA SER A 588 39.78 -19.57 -4.59
C SER A 588 38.73 -19.77 -5.68
N LEU A 589 39.12 -20.11 -6.90
CA LEU A 589 38.18 -20.49 -7.96
C LEU A 589 37.52 -21.84 -7.69
N ARG A 590 38.25 -22.81 -7.10
CA ARG A 590 37.73 -24.13 -6.72
C ARG A 590 36.64 -24.08 -5.65
N ASP A 591 36.86 -23.30 -4.60
CA ASP A 591 36.03 -23.37 -3.39
C ASP A 591 34.71 -22.58 -3.51
N ARG A 592 34.53 -21.80 -4.58
CA ARG A 592 33.43 -20.83 -4.68
C ARG A 592 32.27 -21.25 -5.58
N ASP A 593 32.56 -21.94 -6.67
CA ASP A 593 31.64 -22.27 -7.77
C ASP A 593 31.75 -23.76 -8.10
#